data_AF-A0A3A4W6A5-F1
#
_entry.id   AF-A0A3A4W6A5-F1
#
_cell.length_a   1.000
_cell.length_b   1.000
_cell.length_c   1.000
_cell.angle_alpha   90.00
_cell.angle_beta   90.00
_cell.angle_gamma   90.00
#
_symmetry.space_group_name_H-M   'P 1'
#
loop_
_entity.id
_entity.type
_entity.pdbx_description
1 polymer ?
#
loop_
_entity_poly.entity_id
_entity_poly.type
_entity_poly.pdbx_seq_one_letter_code
_entity_poly.pdbx_strand_id
1 'polypeptide(L)'
;MNCEGACYLSSYLTGLANNTYGMCSPAEFISMTEDDGRGLRVSFAGRLLNVFGEKETATYPSPCKARMVDAETGNSYYPFQSPHSLSMLSLLSELEQAGVDALKVEGRQRSHVYVRRVARVFRKALDELAARGEIDEGRVAAWERELASLFEGRDLTTGCYGEK
;
A
#
# COMPACT_ATOMS: atom_id res chain seq x y z
N MET A 1 16.32 12.63 -4.13
CA MET A 1 17.33 11.62 -4.50
C MET A 1 16.68 10.25 -4.28
N ASN A 2 16.04 9.72 -5.33
CA ASN A 2 15.40 8.40 -5.31
C ASN A 2 16.43 7.37 -5.80
N CYS A 3 17.15 6.75 -4.87
CA CYS A 3 18.01 5.61 -5.18
C CYS A 3 17.14 4.32 -5.20
N GLU A 4 16.72 3.95 -6.41
CA GLU A 4 16.50 2.56 -6.84
C GLU A 4 15.79 1.61 -5.86
N GLY A 5 14.61 1.97 -5.32
CA GLY A 5 13.70 1.01 -4.67
C GLY A 5 14.33 0.12 -3.58
N ALA A 6 15.39 0.59 -2.95
CA ALA A 6 16.22 -0.13 -1.99
C ALA A 6 15.93 0.41 -0.59
N CYS A 7 15.39 -0.43 0.29
CA CYS A 7 14.94 -0.01 1.61
C CYS A 7 16.14 0.21 2.57
N TYR A 8 16.62 1.46 2.70
CA TYR A 8 17.65 1.82 3.69
C TYR A 8 17.29 1.42 5.12
N LEU A 9 16.01 1.52 5.47
CA LEU A 9 15.54 1.12 6.79
C LEU A 9 15.76 -0.39 7.02
N SER A 10 15.60 -1.21 5.98
CA SER A 10 15.89 -2.64 6.03
C SER A 10 17.38 -2.91 6.23
N SER A 11 18.25 -2.23 5.47
CA SER A 11 19.70 -2.32 5.64
C SER A 11 20.17 -1.87 7.02
N TYR A 12 19.60 -0.79 7.56
CA TYR A 12 19.90 -0.31 8.91
C TYR A 12 19.53 -1.34 9.98
N LEU A 13 18.39 -2.01 9.82
CA LEU A 13 17.88 -2.98 10.79
C LEU A 13 18.56 -4.35 10.73
N THR A 14 18.98 -4.79 9.54
CA THR A 14 19.54 -6.14 9.30
C THR A 14 21.05 -6.16 9.16
N GLY A 15 21.68 -5.02 8.86
CA GLY A 15 23.08 -4.95 8.46
C GLY A 15 23.36 -5.45 7.04
N LEU A 16 22.33 -5.84 6.28
CA LEU A 16 22.50 -6.33 4.91
C LEU A 16 22.57 -5.20 3.88
N ALA A 17 23.46 -5.37 2.91
CA ALA A 17 23.63 -4.42 1.83
C ALA A 17 22.41 -4.42 0.89
N ASN A 18 21.88 -3.23 0.61
CA ASN A 18 20.71 -3.04 -0.24
C ASN A 18 20.92 -3.52 -1.70
N ASN A 19 22.15 -3.44 -2.20
CA ASN A 19 22.55 -3.82 -3.54
C ASN A 19 22.67 -5.34 -3.76
N THR A 20 22.80 -6.12 -2.69
CA THR A 20 23.09 -7.56 -2.78
C THR A 20 21.82 -8.39 -2.63
N TYR A 21 20.89 -7.94 -1.77
CA TYR A 21 19.70 -8.72 -1.44
C TYR A 21 18.45 -8.26 -2.19
N GLY A 22 18.39 -7.01 -2.70
CA GLY A 22 17.35 -6.55 -3.63
C GLY A 22 15.89 -6.60 -3.12
N MET A 23 15.66 -6.96 -1.85
CA MET A 23 14.33 -7.08 -1.24
C MET A 23 14.17 -6.08 -0.10
N CYS A 24 12.99 -5.47 0.03
CA CYS A 24 12.73 -4.49 1.10
C CYS A 24 12.63 -5.12 2.49
N SER A 25 12.28 -6.40 2.59
CA SER A 25 12.18 -7.12 3.87
C SER A 25 12.51 -8.59 3.62
N PRO A 26 13.75 -9.04 3.87
CA PRO A 26 14.10 -10.45 3.68
C PRO A 26 13.38 -11.35 4.66
N ALA A 27 12.82 -12.46 4.16
CA ALA A 27 11.98 -13.36 4.94
C ALA A 27 12.69 -13.95 6.18
N GLU A 28 14.01 -14.14 6.12
CA GLU A 28 14.82 -14.67 7.23
C GLU A 28 14.84 -13.77 8.47
N PHE A 29 14.56 -12.46 8.32
CA PHE A 29 14.46 -11.52 9.44
C PHE A 29 13.03 -11.31 9.93
N ILE A 30 12.05 -11.93 9.29
CA ILE A 30 10.63 -11.78 9.63
C ILE A 30 10.26 -12.85 10.67
N SER A 31 9.63 -12.41 11.76
CA SER A 31 9.03 -13.30 12.75
C SER A 31 7.56 -12.96 12.93
N MET A 32 6.72 -13.98 12.90
CA MET A 32 5.29 -13.90 13.13
C MET A 32 4.93 -14.86 14.26
N THR A 33 4.35 -14.34 15.34
CA THR A 33 3.99 -15.12 16.51
C THR A 33 2.57 -14.77 16.92
N GLU A 34 1.72 -15.78 17.05
CA GLU A 34 0.40 -15.62 17.65
C GLU A 34 0.56 -15.43 19.16
N ASP A 35 -0.03 -14.38 19.71
CA ASP A 35 -0.02 -14.08 21.15
C ASP A 35 -1.37 -14.50 21.73
N ASP A 36 -1.36 -15.31 22.79
CA ASP A 36 -2.51 -15.97 23.45
C ASP A 36 -3.66 -14.99 23.81
N GLY A 37 -4.45 -14.61 22.80
CA GLY A 37 -5.59 -13.69 22.92
C GLY A 37 -5.31 -12.21 22.60
N ARG A 38 -4.10 -11.83 22.13
CA ARG A 38 -3.75 -10.43 21.78
C ARG A 38 -3.54 -10.17 20.29
N GLY A 39 -3.57 -11.22 19.46
CA GLY A 39 -3.48 -11.13 18.01
C GLY A 39 -2.14 -11.58 17.44
N LEU A 40 -1.90 -11.31 16.16
CA LEU A 40 -0.68 -11.70 15.45
C LEU A 40 0.40 -10.63 15.63
N ARG A 41 1.47 -10.97 16.35
CA ARG A 41 2.66 -10.12 16.49
C ARG A 41 3.58 -10.33 15.31
N VAL A 42 3.95 -9.25 14.65
CA VAL A 42 4.86 -9.29 13.51
C VAL A 42 6.07 -8.41 13.77
N SER A 43 7.25 -9.02 13.65
CA SER A 43 8.54 -8.39 13.92
C SER A 43 9.48 -8.54 12.75
N PHE A 44 10.42 -7.61 12.63
CA PHE A 44 11.50 -7.63 11.64
C PHE A 44 12.83 -7.33 12.32
N ALA A 45 13.83 -8.20 12.12
CA ALA A 45 15.14 -8.11 12.76
C ALA A 45 15.04 -7.93 14.29
N GLY A 46 14.13 -8.69 14.93
CA GLY A 46 13.90 -8.65 16.37
C GLY A 46 13.13 -7.43 16.89
N ARG A 47 12.67 -6.52 16.02
CA ARG A 47 11.89 -5.34 16.40
C ARG A 47 10.42 -5.52 16.03
N LEU A 48 9.51 -5.16 16.94
CA LEU A 48 8.07 -5.20 16.68
C LEU A 48 7.70 -4.18 15.60
N LEU A 49 7.02 -4.63 14.55
CA LEU A 49 6.48 -3.75 13.51
C LEU A 49 4.99 -3.51 13.69
N ASN A 50 4.22 -4.54 14.05
CA ASN A 50 2.78 -4.43 14.23
C ASN A 50 2.23 -5.57 15.09
N VAL A 51 1.06 -5.34 15.69
CA VAL A 51 0.21 -6.36 16.31
C VAL A 51 -1.16 -6.27 15.63
N PHE A 52 -1.49 -7.30 14.85
CA PHE A 52 -2.76 -7.36 14.13
C PHE A 52 -3.81 -8.06 14.99
N GLY A 53 -4.99 -7.46 15.12
CA GLY A 53 -6.14 -8.12 15.75
C GLY A 53 -6.70 -9.26 14.90
N GLU A 54 -7.55 -10.11 15.49
CA GLU A 54 -8.14 -11.29 14.80
C GLU A 54 -8.87 -10.96 13.48
N LYS A 55 -9.44 -9.76 13.39
CA LYS A 55 -10.18 -9.29 12.21
C LYS A 55 -9.33 -8.48 11.23
N GLU A 56 -8.10 -8.12 11.61
CA GLU A 56 -7.21 -7.37 10.74
C GLU A 56 -6.47 -8.32 9.80
N THR A 57 -6.31 -7.91 8.54
CA THR A 57 -5.52 -8.68 7.58
C THR A 57 -4.06 -8.28 7.71
N ALA A 58 -3.20 -9.22 8.11
CA ALA A 58 -1.76 -9.01 8.13
C ALA A 58 -1.24 -8.74 6.71
N THR A 59 -0.43 -7.69 6.57
CA THR A 59 0.26 -7.36 5.31
C THR A 59 1.72 -7.80 5.38
N TYR A 60 2.39 -7.83 4.23
CA TYR A 60 3.79 -8.24 4.19
C TYR A 60 4.64 -7.30 5.07
N PRO A 61 5.37 -7.84 6.07
CA PRO A 61 5.96 -7.02 7.11
C PRO A 61 7.22 -6.33 6.64
N SER A 62 7.01 -5.13 6.11
CA SER A 62 8.06 -4.23 5.68
C SER A 62 8.27 -3.15 6.74
N PRO A 63 9.52 -2.78 7.08
CA PRO A 63 9.78 -1.75 8.09
C PRO A 63 9.08 -0.40 7.84
N CYS A 64 8.88 -0.02 6.57
CA CYS A 64 8.15 1.20 6.21
C CYS A 64 6.64 1.15 6.50
N LYS A 65 6.08 -0.04 6.75
CA LYS A 65 4.68 -0.26 7.11
C LYS A 65 4.49 -0.52 8.62
N ALA A 66 5.49 -0.18 9.45
CA ALA A 66 5.39 -0.33 10.90
C ALA A 66 4.28 0.57 11.48
N ARG A 67 3.49 0.02 12.40
CA ARG A 67 2.46 0.74 13.16
C ARG A 67 3.11 1.35 14.40
N MET A 68 2.98 2.67 14.54
CA MET A 68 3.37 3.40 15.73
C MET A 68 2.14 3.75 16.55
N VAL A 69 2.34 3.98 17.85
CA VAL A 69 1.30 4.49 18.75
C VAL A 69 1.79 5.83 19.27
N ASP A 70 0.98 6.86 19.09
CA ASP A 70 1.22 8.17 19.66
C ASP A 70 1.12 8.09 21.19
N ALA A 71 2.14 8.57 21.89
CA ALA A 71 2.24 8.40 23.34
C ALA A 71 1.27 9.31 24.13
N GLU A 72 0.81 10.41 23.54
CA GLU A 72 -0.08 11.38 24.19
C GLU A 72 -1.54 11.04 23.95
N THR A 73 -1.88 10.67 22.71
CA THR A 73 -3.27 10.39 22.28
C THR A 73 -3.62 8.90 22.35
N GLY A 74 -2.63 8.01 22.34
CA GLY A 74 -2.83 6.56 22.24
C GLY A 74 -3.25 6.08 20.85
N ASN A 75 -3.32 6.96 19.85
CA ASN A 75 -3.77 6.61 18.51
C ASN A 75 -2.67 5.88 17.73
N SER A 76 -3.05 4.85 16.99
CA SER A 76 -2.13 4.14 16.10
C SER A 76 -2.07 4.77 14.71
N TYR A 77 -0.88 4.88 14.14
CA TYR A 77 -0.67 5.43 12.78
C TYR A 77 0.53 4.79 12.08
N TYR A 78 0.67 5.05 10.78
CA TYR A 78 1.76 4.54 9.94
C TYR A 78 2.62 5.71 9.44
N PRO A 79 3.82 5.96 10.02
CA PRO A 79 4.58 7.19 9.79
C PRO A 79 5.18 7.30 8.38
N PHE A 80 5.48 6.18 7.72
CA PHE A 80 6.16 6.18 6.43
C PHE A 80 5.24 5.75 5.28
N GLN A 81 4.56 4.61 5.44
CA GLN A 81 3.72 4.07 4.39
C GLN A 81 2.54 3.30 4.99
N SER A 82 1.35 3.58 4.47
CA SER A 82 0.15 2.80 4.74
C SER A 82 0.34 1.33 4.30
N PRO A 83 -0.20 0.36 5.06
CA PRO A 83 -0.16 -1.05 4.66
C PRO A 83 -1.06 -1.35 3.46
N HIS A 84 -2.01 -0.45 3.17
CA HIS A 84 -3.01 -0.57 2.11
C HIS A 84 -2.44 -0.25 0.72
N SER A 85 -3.15 -0.70 -0.32
CA SER A 85 -2.72 -0.45 -1.70
C SER A 85 -3.02 0.98 -2.12
N LEU A 86 -2.05 1.66 -2.73
CA LEU A 86 -2.24 3.00 -3.28
C LEU A 86 -3.12 2.94 -4.52
N SER A 87 -4.17 3.75 -4.56
CA SER A 87 -5.00 3.94 -5.75
C SER A 87 -5.39 5.41 -5.87
N MET A 88 -5.26 5.94 -7.09
CA MET A 88 -5.63 7.31 -7.44
C MET A 88 -6.94 7.35 -8.23
N LEU A 89 -7.69 6.25 -8.26
CA LEU A 89 -8.90 6.11 -9.08
C LEU A 89 -9.96 7.17 -8.74
N SER A 90 -10.10 7.48 -7.45
CA SER A 90 -11.00 8.51 -6.93
C SER A 90 -10.52 9.94 -7.15
N LEU A 91 -9.26 10.12 -7.55
CA LEU A 91 -8.64 11.44 -7.77
C LEU A 91 -8.39 11.73 -9.25
N LEU A 92 -8.90 10.90 -10.17
CA LEU A 92 -8.60 11.03 -11.59
C LEU A 92 -9.05 12.38 -12.17
N SER A 93 -10.22 12.88 -11.76
CA SER A 93 -10.74 14.18 -12.20
C SER A 93 -9.84 15.32 -11.71
N GLU A 94 -9.43 15.28 -10.44
CA GLU A 94 -8.54 16.28 -9.84
C GLU A 94 -7.13 16.24 -10.46
N LEU A 95 -6.64 15.05 -10.80
CA LEU A 95 -5.35 14.88 -11.47
C LEU A 95 -5.38 15.46 -12.89
N GLU A 96 -6.46 15.28 -13.65
CA GLU A 96 -6.62 15.92 -14.96
C GLU A 96 -6.66 17.44 -14.84
N GLN A 97 -7.41 17.98 -13.87
CA GLN A 97 -7.46 19.42 -13.60
C GLN A 97 -6.10 19.99 -13.18
N ALA A 98 -5.28 19.19 -12.50
CA ALA A 98 -3.90 19.54 -12.14
C ALA A 98 -2.92 19.48 -13.33
N GLY A 99 -3.36 19.04 -14.51
CA GLY A 99 -2.54 18.94 -15.72
C GLY A 99 -1.67 17.68 -15.76
N VAL A 100 -2.09 16.58 -15.12
CA VAL A 100 -1.36 15.31 -15.18
C VAL A 100 -1.60 14.61 -16.52
N ASP A 101 -0.55 14.47 -17.32
CA ASP A 101 -0.62 13.84 -18.66
C ASP A 101 -0.48 12.31 -18.64
N ALA A 102 0.08 11.74 -17.57
CA ALA A 102 0.43 10.33 -17.53
C ALA A 102 0.22 9.70 -16.16
N LEU A 103 -0.35 8.49 -16.17
CA LEU A 103 -0.49 7.63 -15.00
C LEU A 103 0.35 6.39 -15.16
N LYS A 104 1.07 6.03 -14.10
CA LYS A 104 1.85 4.80 -14.03
C LYS A 104 1.18 3.82 -13.08
N VAL A 105 0.74 2.69 -13.62
CA VAL A 105 0.25 1.56 -12.81
C VAL A 105 1.42 0.63 -12.53
N GLU A 106 1.83 0.51 -11.28
CA GLU A 106 2.93 -0.36 -10.86
C GLU A 106 2.45 -1.58 -10.07
N GLY A 107 3.15 -2.70 -10.22
CA GLY A 107 2.95 -3.89 -9.40
C GLY A 107 4.12 -4.86 -9.56
N ARG A 108 4.80 -5.20 -8.46
CA ARG A 108 5.85 -6.23 -8.45
C ARG A 108 5.23 -7.61 -8.21
N GLN A 109 5.67 -8.61 -8.99
CA GLN A 109 5.25 -10.01 -8.85
C GLN A 109 3.72 -10.20 -8.81
N ARG A 110 2.98 -9.49 -9.67
CA ARG A 110 1.52 -9.58 -9.75
C ARG A 110 1.09 -10.61 -10.82
N SER A 111 -0.02 -11.29 -10.56
CA SER A 111 -0.57 -12.27 -11.51
C SER A 111 -1.08 -11.59 -12.78
N HIS A 112 -1.15 -12.35 -13.89
CA HIS A 112 -1.75 -11.87 -15.13
C HIS A 112 -3.22 -11.43 -14.95
N VAL A 113 -3.95 -12.07 -14.02
CA VAL A 113 -5.33 -11.69 -13.65
C VAL A 113 -5.37 -10.31 -13.00
N TYR A 114 -4.45 -10.04 -12.06
CA TYR A 114 -4.32 -8.72 -11.42
C TYR A 114 -4.09 -7.64 -12.46
N VAL A 115 -3.06 -7.81 -13.31
CA VAL A 115 -2.68 -6.82 -14.32
C VAL A 115 -3.85 -6.54 -15.27
N ARG A 116 -4.52 -7.58 -15.76
CA ARG A 116 -5.67 -7.45 -16.66
C ARG A 116 -6.81 -6.66 -16.04
N ARG A 117 -7.15 -6.92 -14.77
CA ARG A 117 -8.28 -6.25 -14.09
C ARG A 117 -7.96 -4.78 -13.82
N VAL A 118 -6.79 -4.50 -13.24
CA VAL A 118 -6.37 -3.12 -12.94
C VAL A 118 -6.30 -2.29 -14.22
N ALA A 119 -5.62 -2.78 -15.26
CA ALA A 119 -5.50 -2.06 -16.53
C ALA A 119 -6.86 -1.79 -17.18
N ARG A 120 -7.78 -2.77 -17.14
CA ARG A 120 -9.14 -2.60 -17.66
C ARG A 120 -9.93 -1.54 -16.91
N VAL A 121 -9.90 -1.57 -15.58
CA VAL A 121 -10.63 -0.59 -14.76
C VAL A 121 -10.09 0.82 -14.99
N PHE A 122 -8.77 1.00 -14.95
CA PHE A 122 -8.17 2.32 -15.22
C PHE A 122 -8.46 2.81 -16.64
N ARG A 123 -8.45 1.92 -17.65
CA ARG A 123 -8.82 2.31 -19.02
C ARG A 123 -10.27 2.79 -19.10
N LYS A 124 -11.22 2.07 -18.49
CA LYS A 124 -12.63 2.49 -18.43
C LYS A 124 -12.80 3.85 -17.75
N ALA A 125 -12.10 4.06 -16.63
CA ALA A 125 -12.17 5.30 -15.88
C ALA A 125 -11.62 6.48 -16.70
N LEU A 126 -10.49 6.28 -17.39
CA LEU A 126 -9.90 7.29 -18.26
C LEU A 126 -10.75 7.57 -19.51
N ASP A 127 -11.39 6.55 -20.09
CA ASP A 127 -12.32 6.73 -21.22
C ASP A 127 -13.54 7.55 -20.80
N GLU A 128 -14.04 7.31 -19.59
CA GLU A 128 -15.17 8.05 -19.03
C GLU A 128 -14.80 9.50 -18.74
N LEU A 129 -13.64 9.71 -18.09
CA LEU A 129 -13.12 11.05 -17.82
C LEU A 129 -12.95 11.84 -19.12
N ALA A 130 -12.31 11.27 -20.14
CA ALA A 130 -12.13 11.93 -21.43
C ALA A 130 -13.46 12.27 -22.13
N ALA A 131 -14.51 11.48 -21.91
CA ALA A 131 -15.82 11.70 -22.54
C ALA A 131 -16.68 12.74 -21.81
N ARG A 132 -16.49 12.93 -20.50
CA ARG A 132 -17.39 13.73 -19.65
C ARG A 132 -16.71 14.89 -18.93
N GLY A 133 -15.39 14.90 -18.84
CA GLY A 133 -14.59 15.84 -18.04
C GLY A 133 -14.62 15.57 -16.53
N GLU A 134 -15.41 14.59 -16.09
CA GLU A 134 -15.51 14.14 -14.70
C GLU A 134 -15.98 12.69 -14.64
N ILE A 135 -15.74 12.04 -13.50
CA ILE A 135 -16.21 10.68 -13.22
C ILE A 135 -17.20 10.72 -12.06
N ASP A 136 -18.36 10.10 -12.25
CA ASP A 136 -19.36 9.91 -11.20
C ASP A 136 -18.82 9.06 -10.04
N GLU A 137 -19.06 9.52 -8.80
CA GLU A 137 -18.61 8.85 -7.57
C GLU A 137 -19.14 7.42 -7.45
N GLY A 138 -20.37 7.17 -7.92
CA GLY A 138 -20.97 5.83 -7.92
C GLY A 138 -20.22 4.84 -8.82
N ARG A 139 -19.66 5.32 -9.93
CA ARG A 139 -18.81 4.51 -10.82
C ARG A 139 -17.44 4.26 -10.23
N VAL A 140 -16.81 5.28 -9.64
CA VAL A 140 -15.56 5.13 -8.89
C VAL A 140 -15.72 4.04 -7.83
N ALA A 141 -16.76 4.15 -6.99
CA ALA A 141 -17.03 3.17 -5.93
C ALA A 141 -17.33 1.76 -6.47
N ALA A 142 -17.92 1.62 -7.66
CA ALA A 142 -18.11 0.32 -8.30
C ALA A 142 -16.78 -0.31 -8.74
N TRP A 143 -15.88 0.49 -9.32
CA TRP A 143 -14.56 0.03 -9.74
C TRP A 143 -13.62 -0.24 -8.57
N GLU A 144 -13.64 0.57 -7.52
CA GLU A 144 -12.87 0.30 -6.29
C GLU A 144 -13.29 -1.03 -5.67
N ARG A 145 -14.60 -1.32 -5.61
CA ARG A 145 -15.10 -2.64 -5.17
C ARG A 145 -14.66 -3.78 -6.08
N GLU A 146 -14.61 -3.58 -7.40
CA GLU A 146 -14.08 -4.58 -8.34
C GLU A 146 -12.61 -4.90 -8.03
N LEU A 147 -11.83 -3.88 -7.66
CA LEU A 147 -10.40 -4.01 -7.40
C LEU A 147 -10.05 -4.39 -5.95
N ALA A 148 -10.92 -4.17 -4.97
CA ALA A 148 -10.67 -4.41 -3.54
C ALA A 148 -10.17 -5.83 -3.25
N SER A 149 -10.71 -6.83 -3.95
CA SER A 149 -10.31 -8.24 -3.83
C SER A 149 -8.85 -8.53 -4.25
N LEU A 150 -8.21 -7.60 -4.96
CA LEU A 150 -6.85 -7.74 -5.49
C LEU A 150 -5.79 -7.06 -4.61
N PHE A 151 -6.21 -6.25 -3.64
CA PHE A 151 -5.33 -5.36 -2.91
C PHE A 151 -4.88 -5.92 -1.57
N GLU A 152 -3.62 -5.64 -1.21
CA GLU A 152 -3.09 -5.94 0.11
C GLU A 152 -3.86 -5.14 1.16
N GLY A 153 -4.24 -5.82 2.25
CA GLY A 153 -5.04 -5.21 3.31
C GLY A 153 -6.50 -4.95 2.96
N ARG A 154 -6.97 -5.38 1.77
CA ARG A 154 -8.35 -5.25 1.23
C ARG A 154 -8.92 -3.83 1.11
N ASP A 155 -8.26 -2.84 1.67
CA ASP A 155 -8.58 -1.42 1.54
C ASP A 155 -7.60 -0.69 0.62
N LEU A 156 -8.07 0.44 0.12
CA LEU A 156 -7.33 1.40 -0.69
C LEU A 156 -6.91 2.59 0.14
N THR A 157 -5.79 3.19 -0.23
CA THR A 157 -5.36 4.50 0.26
C THR A 157 -5.05 5.39 -0.93
N THR A 158 -5.33 6.69 -0.80
CA THR A 158 -4.82 7.72 -1.71
C THR A 158 -3.45 8.23 -1.27
N GLY A 159 -2.85 7.64 -0.23
CA GLY A 159 -1.57 8.08 0.32
C GLY A 159 -1.66 9.51 0.86
N CYS A 160 -0.68 10.34 0.53
CA CYS A 160 -0.60 11.74 0.97
C CYS A 160 -1.62 12.68 0.31
N TYR A 161 -2.48 12.18 -0.58
CA TYR A 161 -3.50 13.00 -1.27
C TYR A 161 -4.88 12.94 -0.59
N GLY A 162 -5.08 12.04 0.38
CA GLY A 162 -6.36 11.84 1.05
C GLY A 162 -6.59 12.66 2.33
N GLU A 163 -5.55 13.32 2.82
CA GLU A 163 -5.67 14.21 3.99
C GLU A 163 -6.02 15.62 3.49
N LYS A 164 -7.31 15.97 3.56
CA LYS A 164 -7.77 17.37 3.52
C LYS A 164 -7.89 17.90 4.94
#